data_AF-A0A535K7G0-F1
#
_entry.id   AF-A0A535K7G0-F1
#
_cell.length_a   1.000
_cell.length_b   1.000
_cell.length_c   1.000
_cell.angle_alpha   90.00
_cell.angle_beta   90.00
_cell.angle_gamma   90.00
#
_symmetry.space_group_name_H-M   'P 1'
#
loop_
_entity.id
_entity.type
_entity.pdbx_description
1 polymer ?
#
loop_
_entity_poly.entity_id
_entity_poly.type
_entity_poly.pdbx_seq_one_letter_code
_entity_poly.pdbx_strand_id
1 'polypeptide(L)'
;MEYLLTLQVPGSLMRHLDEIAGIEQRVSVALRGLGTVDGHEAVSGETNIVILTPRPMEVFERLRGIPEGWELVPSLKAAFRKGGGEDLEVLDPEGPHRFRVGW
;
A
#
# COMPACT_ATOMS: atom_id res chain seq x y z
N MET A 1 16.39 8.88 -5.54
CA MET A 1 15.70 9.04 -4.24
C MET A 1 14.53 8.07 -4.25
N GLU A 2 14.37 7.30 -3.20
CA GLU A 2 13.33 6.28 -3.11
C GLU A 2 12.29 6.69 -2.08
N TYR A 3 11.04 6.35 -2.34
CA TYR A 3 9.89 6.58 -1.48
C TYR A 3 9.36 5.23 -0.99
N LEU A 4 8.82 5.25 0.21
CA LEU A 4 8.02 4.16 0.74
C LEU A 4 6.56 4.54 0.54
N LEU A 5 5.90 3.84 -0.37
CA LEU A 5 4.46 3.91 -0.58
C LEU A 5 3.80 2.82 0.25
N THR A 6 2.79 3.19 1.01
CA THR A 6 2.07 2.30 1.90
C THR A 6 0.63 2.18 1.43
N LEU A 7 0.17 0.94 1.23
CA LEU A 7 -1.21 0.61 0.90
C LEU A 7 -1.85 -0.05 2.11
N GLN A 8 -2.80 0.64 2.74
CA GLN A 8 -3.49 0.12 3.89
C GLN A 8 -4.70 -0.72 3.46
N VAL A 9 -4.73 -1.97 3.91
CA VAL A 9 -5.82 -2.93 3.69
C VAL A 9 -6.49 -3.28 5.02
N PRO A 10 -7.83 -3.43 5.04
CA PRO A 10 -8.58 -3.89 6.21
C PRO A 10 -8.04 -5.21 6.76
N GLY A 11 -7.64 -5.26 8.04
CA GLY A 11 -7.20 -6.52 8.64
C GLY A 11 -8.31 -7.57 8.75
N SER A 12 -9.58 -7.18 8.63
CA SER A 12 -10.73 -8.09 8.55
C SER A 12 -10.76 -8.94 7.27
N LEU A 13 -10.10 -8.48 6.19
CA LEU A 13 -9.87 -9.20 4.94
C LEU A 13 -8.65 -10.14 5.03
N MET A 14 -7.90 -10.12 6.15
CA MET A 14 -6.60 -10.76 6.26
C MET A 14 -6.57 -11.70 7.46
N ARG A 15 -7.46 -12.70 7.43
CA ARG A 15 -7.60 -13.67 8.53
C ARG A 15 -6.61 -14.83 8.41
N HIS A 16 -5.96 -14.97 7.25
CA HIS A 16 -4.97 -16.00 6.99
C HIS A 16 -3.67 -15.37 6.45
N LEU A 17 -2.51 -15.73 7.02
CA LEU A 17 -1.20 -15.24 6.58
C LEU A 17 -0.94 -15.50 5.08
N ASP A 18 -1.49 -16.59 4.55
CA ASP A 18 -1.40 -16.95 3.13
C ASP A 18 -2.07 -15.90 2.21
N GLU A 19 -3.05 -15.15 2.73
CA GLU A 19 -3.73 -14.08 1.99
C GLU A 19 -2.81 -12.87 1.81
N ILE A 20 -1.95 -12.57 2.79
CA ILE A 20 -1.00 -11.45 2.75
C ILE A 20 0.06 -11.69 1.68
N ALA A 21 0.70 -12.86 1.69
CA ALA A 21 1.68 -13.23 0.67
C ALA A 21 1.05 -13.25 -0.75
N GLY A 22 -0.21 -13.68 -0.85
CA GLY A 22 -0.97 -13.62 -2.10
C GLY A 22 -1.27 -12.19 -2.58
N ILE A 23 -1.44 -11.24 -1.66
CA ILE A 23 -1.60 -9.80 -1.98
C ILE A 23 -0.26 -9.22 -2.41
N GLU A 24 0.81 -9.44 -1.65
CA GLU A 24 2.17 -8.97 -1.98
C GLU A 24 2.59 -9.44 -3.38
N GLN A 25 2.34 -10.71 -3.71
CA GLN A 25 2.66 -11.26 -5.02
C GLN A 25 1.83 -10.60 -6.13
N ARG A 26 0.52 -10.38 -5.91
CA ARG A 26 -0.34 -9.69 -6.89
C ARG A 26 0.09 -8.25 -7.12
N VAL A 27 0.41 -7.52 -6.05
CA VAL A 27 0.95 -6.17 -6.13
C VAL A 27 2.29 -6.18 -6.88
N SER A 28 3.20 -7.10 -6.55
CA SER A 28 4.50 -7.22 -7.22
C SER A 28 4.36 -7.43 -8.74
N VAL A 29 3.47 -8.35 -9.15
CA VAL A 29 3.15 -8.58 -10.58
C VAL A 29 2.56 -7.32 -11.23
N ALA A 30 1.69 -6.61 -10.51
CA ALA A 30 1.08 -5.37 -10.99
C ALA A 30 2.12 -4.25 -11.20
N LEU A 31 3.13 -4.13 -10.32
CA LEU A 31 4.13 -3.06 -10.36
C LEU A 31 4.98 -3.07 -11.66
N ARG A 32 5.20 -4.22 -12.29
CA ARG A 32 5.99 -4.37 -13.54
C ARG A 32 7.30 -3.55 -13.56
N GLY A 33 8.03 -3.51 -12.44
CA GLY A 33 9.31 -2.79 -12.32
C GLY A 33 9.21 -1.30 -12.01
N LEU A 34 8.02 -0.76 -11.72
CA LEU A 34 7.87 0.60 -11.17
C LEU A 34 8.33 0.71 -9.70
N GLY A 35 8.49 -0.42 -9.02
CA GLY A 35 8.93 -0.52 -7.64
C GLY A 35 8.99 -1.99 -7.21
N THR A 36 9.30 -2.19 -5.94
CA THR A 36 9.43 -3.50 -5.30
C THR A 36 8.57 -3.52 -4.04
N VAL A 37 7.85 -4.60 -3.81
CA VAL A 37 7.19 -4.82 -2.51
C VAL A 37 8.27 -5.14 -1.50
N ASP A 38 8.39 -4.30 -0.46
CA ASP A 38 9.38 -4.42 0.60
C ASP A 38 8.86 -5.31 1.76
N GLY A 39 7.53 -5.41 1.87
CA GLY A 39 6.86 -6.32 2.79
C GLY A 39 5.52 -5.76 3.27
N HIS A 40 5.13 -6.14 4.48
CA HIS A 40 3.94 -5.62 5.14
C HIS A 40 4.16 -5.33 6.62
N GLU A 41 3.34 -4.43 7.16
CA GLU A 41 3.30 -4.09 8.59
C GLU A 41 1.87 -4.25 9.11
N ALA A 42 1.66 -5.11 10.10
CA ALA A 42 0.36 -5.28 10.76
C ALA A 42 0.24 -4.28 11.92
N VAL A 43 -0.71 -3.35 11.84
CA VAL A 43 -0.83 -2.23 12.78
C VAL A 43 -2.28 -2.02 13.17
N SER A 44 -2.59 -2.20 14.46
CA SER A 44 -3.90 -1.86 15.06
C SER A 44 -5.12 -2.44 14.32
N GLY A 45 -5.02 -3.67 13.83
CA GLY A 45 -6.12 -4.33 13.09
C GLY A 45 -6.19 -3.99 11.60
N GLU A 46 -5.21 -3.24 11.09
CA GLU A 46 -4.98 -2.98 9.68
C GLU A 46 -3.67 -3.66 9.25
N THR A 47 -3.45 -3.78 7.95
CA THR A 47 -2.12 -4.11 7.44
C THR A 47 -1.74 -3.19 6.31
N ASN A 48 -0.48 -2.83 6.32
CA ASN A 48 0.12 -1.87 5.40
C ASN A 48 1.05 -2.64 4.48
N ILE A 49 0.76 -2.76 3.19
CA ILE A 49 1.71 -3.26 2.20
C ILE A 49 2.67 -2.13 1.85
N VAL A 50 3.96 -2.36 2.02
CA VAL A 50 5.02 -1.37 1.82
C VAL A 50 5.70 -1.61 0.47
N ILE A 51 5.80 -0.56 -0.32
CA ILE A 51 6.35 -0.58 -1.68
C ILE A 51 7.48 0.45 -1.74
N LEU A 52 8.69 -0.01 -2.07
CA LEU A 52 9.82 0.83 -2.38
C LEU A 52 9.74 1.26 -3.85
N THR A 53 9.67 2.56 -4.10
CA THR A 53 9.58 3.09 -5.46
C THR A 53 10.14 4.51 -5.57
N PRO A 54 10.82 4.86 -6.67
CA PRO A 54 11.16 6.26 -6.96
C PRO A 54 9.95 7.08 -7.44
N ARG A 55 8.80 6.45 -7.74
CA ARG A 55 7.64 7.06 -8.42
C ARG A 55 6.31 6.66 -7.76
N PRO A 56 6.05 7.08 -6.51
CA PRO A 56 4.91 6.63 -5.72
C PRO A 56 3.55 6.94 -6.36
N MET A 57 3.40 8.12 -6.97
CA MET A 57 2.17 8.49 -7.67
C MET A 57 1.86 7.61 -8.89
N GLU A 58 2.89 7.30 -9.70
CA GLU A 58 2.72 6.45 -10.89
C GLU A 58 2.35 5.02 -10.49
N VAL A 59 2.94 4.52 -9.40
CA VAL A 59 2.57 3.23 -8.81
C VAL A 59 1.12 3.25 -8.32
N PHE A 60 0.72 4.29 -7.59
CA PHE A 60 -0.65 4.41 -7.08
C PHE A 60 -1.69 4.42 -8.20
N GLU A 61 -1.53 5.27 -9.21
CA GLU A 61 -2.44 5.34 -10.36
C GLU A 61 -2.50 4.02 -11.13
N ARG A 62 -1.36 3.33 -11.27
CA ARG A 62 -1.32 2.02 -11.92
C ARG A 62 -2.12 0.98 -11.14
N LEU A 63 -1.94 0.91 -9.83
CA LEU A 63 -2.67 -0.04 -8.98
C LEU A 63 -4.17 0.27 -8.97
N ARG A 64 -4.54 1.55 -8.97
CA ARG A 64 -5.92 2.04 -9.12
C ARG A 64 -6.53 1.68 -10.48
N GLY A 65 -5.73 1.43 -11.52
CA GLY A 65 -6.21 1.04 -12.85
C GLY A 65 -6.53 -0.45 -13.03
N ILE A 66 -6.27 -1.32 -12.04
CA ILE A 66 -6.40 -2.78 -12.17
C ILE A 66 -7.78 -3.22 -11.66
N PRO A 67 -8.69 -3.73 -12.50
CA PRO A 67 -10.05 -4.09 -12.10
C PRO A 67 -10.10 -5.09 -10.94
N GLU A 68 -9.24 -6.12 -10.94
CA GLU A 68 -9.16 -7.11 -9.86
C GLU A 68 -8.49 -6.56 -8.59
N GLY A 69 -7.79 -5.42 -8.68
CA GLY A 69 -7.18 -4.74 -7.55
C GLY A 69 -8.20 -4.07 -6.63
N TRP A 70 -9.39 -3.72 -7.15
CA TRP A 70 -10.45 -3.06 -6.38
C TRP A 70 -11.23 -4.01 -5.46
N GLU A 71 -11.29 -5.31 -5.78
CA GLU A 71 -11.89 -6.31 -4.88
C GLU A 71 -11.04 -6.55 -3.64
N LEU A 72 -9.72 -6.39 -3.76
CA LEU A 72 -8.79 -6.44 -2.62
C LEU A 72 -8.87 -5.17 -1.77
N VAL A 73 -9.41 -4.07 -2.32
CA VAL A 73 -9.27 -2.75 -1.72
C VAL A 73 -10.45 -1.80 -1.97
N PRO A 74 -11.66 -2.15 -1.54
CA PRO A 74 -12.70 -1.14 -1.37
C PRO A 74 -12.24 -0.19 -0.26
N SER A 75 -11.90 1.06 -0.61
CA SER A 75 -11.27 2.11 0.22
C SER A 75 -9.72 2.07 0.38
N LEU A 76 -8.97 2.12 -0.74
CA LEU A 76 -7.49 2.19 -0.76
C LEU A 76 -6.98 3.47 -0.10
N LYS A 77 -6.76 3.39 1.21
CA LYS A 77 -5.94 4.36 1.92
C LYS A 77 -4.50 4.16 1.46
N ALA A 78 -3.97 5.15 0.75
CA ALA A 78 -2.59 5.18 0.32
C ALA A 78 -1.90 6.44 0.84
N ALA A 79 -0.66 6.27 1.30
CA ALA A 79 0.21 7.38 1.66
C ALA A 79 1.64 7.02 1.31
N PHE A 80 2.49 8.00 1.05
CA PHE A 80 3.91 7.77 0.82
C PHE A 80 4.78 8.72 1.62
N ARG A 81 6.01 8.32 1.86
CA ARG A 81 7.04 9.18 2.43
C ARG A 81 8.35 8.99 1.70
N LYS A 82 9.23 9.98 1.77
CA LYS A 82 10.61 9.82 1.31
C LYS A 82 11.35 8.84 2.24
N GLY A 83 12.21 8.00 1.68
CA GLY A 83 13.06 7.10 2.47
C GLY A 83 13.85 7.87 3.53
N GLY A 84 13.71 7.47 4.80
CA GLY A 84 14.33 8.12 5.95
C GLY A 84 13.64 9.42 6.43
N GLY A 85 12.55 9.87 5.80
CA GLY A 85 11.72 10.98 6.27
C GLY A 85 10.56 10.52 7.16
N GLU A 86 10.05 11.39 8.01
CA GLU A 86 8.93 11.07 8.93
C GLU A 86 7.56 11.53 8.39
N ASP A 87 7.56 12.48 7.46
CA ASP A 87 6.33 13.07 6.91
C ASP A 87 5.68 12.15 5.85
N LEU A 88 4.39 11.91 6.02
CA LEU A 88 3.55 11.14 5.10
C LEU A 88 2.68 12.06 4.26
N GLU A 89 2.73 11.84 2.95
CA GLU A 89 1.84 12.46 1.95
C GLU A 89 0.71 11.47 1.62
N VAL A 90 -0.53 11.84 1.94
CA VAL A 90 -1.72 11.00 1.70
C VAL A 90 -2.22 11.19 0.26
N LEU A 91 -2.48 10.09 -0.44
CA LEU A 91 -2.83 10.08 -1.88
C LEU A 91 -4.33 9.93 -2.18
N ASP A 92 -5.17 9.54 -1.21
CA ASP A 92 -6.63 9.42 -1.41
C ASP A 92 -7.41 10.24 -0.35
N PRO A 93 -8.17 11.30 -0.74
CA PRO A 93 -8.74 12.27 0.18
C PRO A 93 -10.27 12.21 0.44
N GLU A 94 -11.04 11.20 0.04
CA GLU A 94 -12.48 11.17 0.42
C GLU A 94 -12.74 10.76 1.90
N GLY A 95 -12.67 11.74 2.83
CA GLY A 95 -13.07 11.58 4.24
C GLY A 95 -12.03 12.03 5.30
N PRO A 96 -12.31 12.01 6.61
CA PRO A 96 -11.37 12.48 7.63
C PRO A 96 -10.25 11.44 7.84
N HIS A 97 -9.17 11.57 7.07
CA HIS A 97 -8.11 10.55 6.94
C HIS A 97 -7.18 10.49 8.15
N ARG A 98 -7.54 9.65 9.13
CA ARG A 98 -6.54 9.07 10.04
C ARG A 98 -5.86 7.90 9.34
N PHE A 99 -4.59 8.09 9.02
CA PHE A 99 -3.65 7.02 8.70
C PHE A 99 -2.99 6.54 10.00
N ARG A 100 -2.84 5.22 10.18
CA ARG A 100 -2.01 4.66 11.25
C ARG A 100 -0.88 3.86 10.62
N VAL A 101 0.33 4.26 10.95
CA VAL A 101 1.57 3.57 10.57
C VAL A 101 2.22 3.14 11.87
N GLY A 102 2.68 1.90 11.92
CA GLY A 102 3.43 1.35 13.05
C GLY A 102 4.90 1.40 12.67
N TRP A 103 5.74 1.76 13.64
CA TRP A 103 7.18 1.89 13.45
C TRP A 103 7.88 0.55 13.62
#